data_AF-A0A1G0WP95-F1
#
_entry.id   AF-A0A1G0WP95-F1
#
_cell.length_a   1.000
_cell.length_b   1.000
_cell.length_c   1.000
_cell.angle_alpha   90.00
_cell.angle_beta   90.00
_cell.angle_gamma   90.00
#
_symmetry.space_group_name_H-M   'P 1'
#
loop_
_entity.id
_entity.type
_entity.pdbx_description
1 polymer ?
#
loop_
_entity_poly.entity_id
_entity_poly.type
_entity_poly.pdbx_seq_one_letter_code
_entity_poly.pdbx_strand_id
1 'polypeptide(L)' 'MNRYQDLVNAVKELEIDFQKFYERGQAAAGTRVRKGLSDLRKLAQDVRKDIQNVKAERKAAKSGS' A
#
# COMPACT_ATOMS: atom_id res chain seq x y z
N MET A 1 1.19 12.38 -6.84
CA MET A 1 -0.08 12.25 -6.10
C MET A 1 -0.70 10.86 -6.22
N ASN A 2 -0.63 10.20 -7.39
CA ASN A 2 -1.32 8.93 -7.64
C ASN A 2 -0.98 7.82 -6.62
N ARG A 3 0.30 7.52 -6.41
CA ARG A 3 0.76 6.47 -5.47
C ARG A 3 0.33 6.66 -4.01
N TYR A 4 0.21 7.92 -3.58
CA TYR A 4 -0.27 8.21 -2.22
C TYR A 4 -1.76 7.91 -2.10
N GLN A 5 -2.55 8.32 -3.10
CA GLN A 5 -3.98 8.06 -3.11
C GLN A 5 -4.28 6.55 -3.16
N ASP A 6 -3.49 5.78 -3.92
CA ASP A 6 -3.59 4.32 -3.97
C ASP A 6 -3.44 3.69 -2.57
N LEU A 7 -2.43 4.12 -1.80
CA LEU A 7 -2.21 3.64 -0.43
C LEU A 7 -3.35 4.00 0.52
N VAL A 8 -3.84 5.25 0.44
CA VAL A 8 -4.96 5.71 1.27
C VAL A 8 -6.24 4.91 0.94
N ASN A 9 -6.53 4.70 -0.33
CA ASN A 9 -7.70 3.94 -0.76
C ASN A 9 -7.61 2.48 -0.29
N ALA A 10 -6.45 1.86 -0.44
CA ALA A 10 -6.22 0.48 0.02
C ALA A 10 -6.45 0.31 1.53
N VAL A 11 -6.15 1.33 2.35
CA VAL A 11 -6.47 1.30 3.79
C VAL A 11 -7.96 1.50 4.04
N LYS A 12 -8.59 2.46 3.36
CA LYS A 12 -10.03 2.74 3.51
C LYS A 12 -10.91 1.54 3.15
N GLU A 13 -10.55 0.80 2.10
CA GLU A 13 -11.29 -0.40 1.69
C GLU A 13 -11.31 -1.49 2.76
N LEU A 14 -10.34 -1.51 3.68
CA LEU A 14 -10.27 -2.50 4.75
C LEU A 14 -11.12 -2.11 5.98
N GLU A 15 -11.54 -0.85 6.11
CA GLU A 15 -12.21 -0.30 7.29
C GLU A 15 -13.43 -1.14 7.71
N ILE A 16 -14.30 -1.49 6.76
CA ILE A 16 -15.50 -2.28 7.02
C ILE A 16 -15.16 -3.69 7.52
N ASP A 17 -14.13 -4.32 6.96
CA ASP A 17 -13.72 -5.66 7.38
C ASP A 17 -12.97 -5.63 8.72
N PHE A 18 -12.24 -4.55 9.03
CA PHE A 18 -11.71 -4.29 10.37
C PHE A 18 -12.85 -4.23 11.39
N GLN A 19 -13.87 -3.42 11.12
CA GLN A 19 -15.02 -3.28 12.01
C GLN A 19 -15.74 -4.63 12.21
N LYS A 20 -16.04 -5.34 11.12
CA LYS A 20 -16.70 -6.66 11.18
C LYS A 20 -15.88 -7.69 11.94
N PHE A 21 -14.55 -7.67 11.83
CA PHE A 21 -13.69 -8.61 12.52
C PHE A 21 -13.57 -8.29 14.01
N TYR A 22 -13.19 -7.06 14.37
CA TYR A 22 -12.90 -6.68 15.77
C TYR A 22 -14.15 -6.44 16.61
N GLU A 23 -15.21 -5.83 16.05
CA GLU A 23 -16.44 -5.54 16.81
C GLU A 23 -17.45 -6.68 16.76
N ARG A 24 -17.55 -7.37 15.62
CA ARG A 24 -18.60 -8.38 15.38
C ARG A 24 -18.08 -9.82 15.36
N GLY A 25 -16.79 -10.04 15.57
CA GLY A 25 -16.18 -11.38 15.63
C GLY A 25 -16.28 -12.18 14.32
N GLN A 26 -16.50 -11.55 13.16
CA GLN A 26 -16.66 -12.28 11.91
C GLN A 26 -15.32 -12.82 11.38
N ALA A 27 -15.11 -14.14 11.51
CA ALA A 27 -13.90 -14.81 11.05
C ALA A 27 -13.58 -14.58 9.55
N ALA A 28 -14.60 -14.58 8.68
CA ALA A 28 -14.43 -14.31 7.25
C ALA A 28 -13.89 -12.90 6.96
N ALA A 29 -14.28 -11.89 7.75
CA ALA A 29 -13.73 -10.54 7.66
C ALA A 29 -12.24 -10.53 8.02
N GLY A 30 -11.84 -11.29 9.05
CA GLY A 30 -10.43 -11.45 9.41
C GLY A 30 -9.56 -12.07 8.30
N THR A 31 -10.12 -12.98 7.49
CA THR A 31 -9.42 -13.50 6.30
C THR A 31 -9.24 -12.43 5.23
N ARG A 32 -10.28 -11.60 4.99
CA ARG A 32 -10.21 -10.50 4.02
C ARG A 32 -9.24 -9.40 4.47
N VAL A 33 -9.26 -8.99 5.74
CA VAL A 33 -8.28 -8.04 6.31
C VAL A 33 -6.85 -8.54 6.08
N ARG A 34 -6.56 -9.81 6.40
CA ARG A 34 -5.21 -10.38 6.21
C ARG A 34 -4.76 -10.38 4.75
N LYS A 35 -5.65 -10.72 3.82
CA LYS A 35 -5.36 -10.65 2.39
C LYS A 35 -5.09 -9.20 1.95
N GLY A 36 -5.99 -8.27 2.32
CA GLY A 36 -5.83 -6.86 2.00
C GLY A 36 -4.56 -6.23 2.56
N LEU A 37 -4.17 -6.58 3.79
CA LEU A 37 -2.89 -6.14 4.37
C LEU A 37 -1.68 -6.72 3.62
N SER A 38 -1.79 -7.94 3.12
CA SER A 38 -0.73 -8.54 2.28
C SER A 38 -0.58 -7.81 0.95
N ASP A 39 -1.68 -7.35 0.36
CA ASP A 39 -1.67 -6.59 -0.89
C ASP A 39 -1.22 -5.13 -0.66
N LEU A 40 -1.64 -4.50 0.45
CA LEU A 40 -1.13 -3.19 0.88
C LEU A 40 0.39 -3.22 1.10
N ARG A 41 0.93 -4.30 1.69
CA ARG A 41 2.38 -4.48 1.84
C ARG A 41 3.10 -4.50 0.49
N LYS A 42 2.55 -5.19 -0.51
CA LYS A 42 3.12 -5.21 -1.87
C LYS A 42 3.08 -3.81 -2.49
N LEU A 43 1.93 -3.13 -2.42
CA LEU A 43 1.78 -1.76 -2.92
C LEU A 43 2.79 -0.81 -2.28
N ALA A 44 2.96 -0.87 -0.95
CA ALA A 44 3.94 -0.06 -0.25
C ALA A 44 5.39 -0.37 -0.68
N GLN A 45 5.71 -1.64 -0.94
CA GLN A 45 7.02 -2.02 -1.45
C GLN A 45 7.27 -1.46 -2.86
N ASP A 46 6.27 -1.50 -3.74
CA ASP A 46 6.41 -0.98 -5.10
C ASP A 46 6.54 0.54 -5.12
N VAL A 47 5.76 1.26 -4.30
CA VAL A 47 5.94 2.70 -4.10
C VAL A 47 7.36 3.03 -3.60
N ARG A 48 7.90 2.22 -2.67
CA ARG A 48 9.29 2.40 -2.20
C ARG A 48 10.31 2.19 -3.32
N LYS A 49 10.13 1.18 -4.18
CA LYS A 49 11.01 0.93 -5.34
C LYS A 49 10.93 2.10 -6.33
N ASP A 50 9.73 2.58 -6.63
CA ASP A 50 9.53 3.74 -7.52
C ASP A 50 10.32 4.96 -7.01
N ILE A 51 10.31 5.22 -5.70
CA ILE A 51 11.10 6.32 -5.10
C ILE A 51 12.61 6.11 -5.31
N GLN A 52 13.11 4.88 -5.13
CA GLN A 52 14.52 4.58 -5.36
C GLN A 52 14.90 4.75 -6.84
N ASN A 53 14.04 4.32 -7.77
CA ASN A 53 14.26 4.48 -9.21
C ASN A 53 14.33 5.96 -9.59
N VAL A 54 13.36 6.77 -9.14
CA VAL A 54 13.36 8.23 -9.37
C VAL A 54 14.63 8.88 -8.81
N LYS A 55 15.10 8.44 -7.64
CA LYS A 55 16.37 8.93 -7.06
C LYS A 55 17.57 8.57 -7.93
N ALA A 56 17.61 7.33 -8.44
CA ALA A 56 18.69 6.86 -9.31
C ALA A 56 18.70 7.62 -10.65
N GLU A 57 17.55 7.81 -11.28
CA GLU A 57 17.38 8.58 -12.54
C GLU A 57 17.87 10.02 -12.36
N ARG A 58 17.46 10.70 -11.28
CA ARG A 58 17.92 12.06 -10.97
C ARG A 58 19.43 12.13 -10.74
N LYS A 59 20.04 11.08 -10.18
CA LYS A 59 21.50 11.01 -9.99
C LYS A 59 22.20 10.86 -11.33
N ALA A 60 21.70 9.98 -12.21
CA ALA A 60 22.26 9.77 -13.54
C ALA A 60 22.19 11.05 -14.42
N ALA A 61 21.07 11.77 -14.36
CA ALA A 61 20.91 13.04 -15.07
C ALA A 61 21.89 14.13 -14.61
N LYS A 62 22.31 14.11 -13.34
CA LYS A 62 23.29 15.07 -12.80
C LYS A 62 24.75 14.72 -13.11
N SER A 63 25.06 13.46 -13.38
CA SER A 63 26.43 13.01 -13.71
C SER A 63 26.75 13.03 -15.20
N GLY A 64 25.74 13.17 -16.06
CA GLY A 64 25.89 13.31 -17.51
C GLY A 64 25.88 14.76 -18.01
N SER A 65 25.89 15.74 -17.10
CA SER A 65 25.90 17.18 -17.39
C SER A 65 27.12 17.86 -16.80
#